data_AF-D1PSL1-F1
#
_entry.id   AF-D1PSL1-F1
#
_cell.length_a   1.000
_cell.length_b   1.000
_cell.length_c   1.000
_cell.angle_alpha   90.00
_cell.angle_beta   90.00
_cell.angle_gamma   90.00
#
_symmetry.space_group_name_H-M   'P 1'
#
loop_
_entity.id
_entity.type
_entity.pdbx_description
1 polymer ?
#
loop_
_entity_poly.entity_id
_entity_poly.type
_entity_poly.pdbx_seq_one_letter_code
_entity_poly.pdbx_strand_id
1 'polypeptide(L)'
;MKNLYFSLLPDAEKAKCKTEKQWFKLGFVPVSQDAGTIMYSNRFCTGKYRYLTSEEVRKATNEEMTPYHEEQRRKRRSRYLQSKKEREQAIRYGELLSLCDQQRQLDEENYRGTIPTLTVSIDIETTGLDFNQDEILQVSILDIDTGEVLLDSYVKPYFTEDWPEARRVNHITKEMVCNAPYIYELLPRLNQVLAQVKTIVGYNFTGFDNGFLTRYGASFNDETIVEDLSNIFAAIYGEFSPKHGDFKFKNLSTCADYFGYDWGEETAHNSLADCRATAFCYKKTQEEMYQELYQENIHKRDCGFFDESYDACGDYNG
;
A
#
# COMPACT_ATOMS: atom_id res chain seq x y z
N MET A 1 -24.09 7.26 47.14
CA MET A 1 -24.18 8.55 46.43
C MET A 1 -24.60 8.28 45.00
N LYS A 2 -25.58 9.01 44.45
CA LYS A 2 -25.97 8.88 43.03
C LYS A 2 -24.87 9.48 42.15
N ASN A 3 -24.47 8.78 41.08
CA ASN A 3 -23.57 9.35 40.08
C ASN A 3 -24.26 10.55 39.40
N LEU A 4 -23.52 11.65 39.23
CA LEU A 4 -23.98 12.83 38.51
C LEU A 4 -23.52 12.75 37.04
N TYR A 5 -24.43 13.09 36.12
CA TYR A 5 -24.20 12.99 34.69
C TYR A 5 -24.53 14.31 34.01
N PHE A 6 -23.54 14.92 33.37
CA PHE A 6 -23.69 16.18 32.65
C PHE A 6 -24.75 16.08 31.54
N SER A 7 -24.80 14.96 30.82
CA SER A 7 -25.80 14.74 29.77
C SER A 7 -27.25 14.77 30.26
N LEU A 8 -27.49 14.59 31.57
CA LEU A 8 -28.82 14.55 32.18
C LEU A 8 -29.25 15.87 32.81
N LEU A 9 -28.36 16.86 32.84
CA LEU A 9 -28.75 18.20 33.28
C LEU A 9 -29.74 18.82 32.28
N PRO A 10 -30.68 19.67 32.75
CA PRO A 10 -31.48 20.51 31.87
C PRO A 10 -30.58 21.37 30.97
N ASP A 11 -31.01 21.65 29.73
CA ASP A 11 -30.18 22.40 28.77
C ASP A 11 -29.81 23.80 29.27
N ALA A 12 -30.70 24.44 30.03
CA ALA A 12 -30.43 25.72 30.68
C ALA A 12 -29.29 25.65 31.72
N GLU A 13 -29.08 24.51 32.37
CA GLU A 13 -27.97 24.30 33.31
C GLU A 13 -26.69 23.89 32.59
N LYS A 14 -26.79 23.03 31.57
CA LYS A 14 -25.66 22.68 30.70
C LYS A 14 -25.04 23.92 30.05
N ALA A 15 -25.88 24.86 29.59
CA ALA A 15 -25.41 26.09 28.96
C ALA A 15 -24.56 26.98 29.90
N LYS A 16 -24.80 26.88 31.22
CA LYS A 16 -24.12 27.69 32.25
C LYS A 16 -22.77 27.13 32.68
N CYS A 17 -22.49 25.86 32.40
CA CYS A 17 -21.27 25.22 32.87
C CYS A 17 -20.38 24.72 31.71
N LYS A 18 -19.08 24.82 31.91
CA LYS A 18 -18.06 24.29 31.00
C LYS A 18 -17.04 23.51 31.79
N THR A 19 -16.36 22.58 31.14
CA THR A 19 -15.24 21.87 31.75
C THR A 19 -14.10 22.83 32.07
N GLU A 20 -13.29 22.50 33.06
CA GLU A 20 -12.07 23.27 33.42
C GLU A 20 -11.19 23.54 32.19
N LYS A 21 -10.99 22.54 31.32
CA LYS A 21 -10.23 22.70 30.07
C LYS A 21 -10.88 23.68 29.09
N GLN A 22 -12.20 23.75 29.03
CA GLN A 22 -12.90 24.72 28.17
C GLN A 22 -12.78 26.14 28.72
N TRP A 23 -12.89 26.32 30.04
CA TRP A 23 -12.65 27.62 30.68
C TRP A 23 -11.20 28.09 30.51
N PHE A 24 -10.24 27.18 30.68
CA PHE A 24 -8.82 27.49 30.50
C PHE A 24 -8.50 27.96 29.08
N LYS A 25 -9.11 27.36 28.04
CA LYS A 25 -9.00 27.85 26.65
C LYS A 25 -9.56 29.26 26.45
N LEU A 26 -10.53 29.65 27.26
CA LEU A 26 -11.12 31.00 27.26
C LEU A 26 -10.33 31.99 28.15
N GLY A 27 -9.24 31.54 28.78
CA GLY A 27 -8.41 32.37 29.65
C GLY A 27 -8.89 32.45 31.10
N PHE A 28 -9.61 31.42 31.58
CA PHE A 28 -10.13 31.35 32.94
C PHE A 28 -9.68 30.09 33.68
N VAL A 29 -9.39 30.22 34.96
CA VAL A 29 -9.04 29.11 35.88
C VAL A 29 -10.01 29.07 37.05
N PRO A 30 -10.20 27.92 37.72
CA PRO A 30 -11.02 27.83 38.91
C PRO A 30 -10.59 28.84 39.99
N VAL A 31 -11.56 29.40 40.72
CA VAL A 31 -11.25 30.27 41.87
C VAL A 31 -10.59 29.50 43.03
N SER A 32 -10.89 28.21 43.17
CA SER A 32 -10.29 27.30 44.16
C SER A 32 -10.29 25.86 43.63
N GLN A 33 -9.55 24.96 44.31
CA GLN A 33 -9.51 23.54 43.96
C GLN A 33 -10.84 22.81 44.21
N ASP A 34 -11.67 23.33 45.10
CA ASP A 34 -12.97 22.75 45.48
C ASP A 34 -14.13 23.27 44.62
N ALA A 35 -13.88 24.25 43.74
CA ALA A 35 -14.89 24.84 42.88
C ALA A 35 -15.35 23.88 41.77
N GLY A 36 -16.62 23.99 41.39
CA GLY A 36 -17.24 23.18 40.36
C GLY A 36 -17.72 21.81 40.83
N THR A 37 -18.46 21.15 39.94
CA THR A 37 -19.05 19.83 40.20
C THR A 37 -18.42 18.78 39.30
N ILE A 38 -18.02 17.65 39.89
CA ILE A 38 -17.47 16.52 39.12
C ILE A 38 -18.61 15.65 38.61
N MET A 39 -18.72 15.51 37.29
CA MET A 39 -19.78 14.74 36.63
C MET A 39 -19.21 13.85 35.54
N TYR A 40 -19.90 12.74 35.27
CA TYR A 40 -19.66 11.96 34.06
C TYR A 40 -20.21 12.70 32.84
N SER A 41 -19.50 12.61 31.71
CA SER A 41 -19.92 13.20 30.43
C SER A 41 -21.28 12.66 29.96
N ASN A 42 -21.50 11.35 30.13
CA ASN A 42 -22.72 10.65 29.77
C ASN A 42 -22.96 9.42 30.66
N ARG A 43 -24.15 8.80 30.52
CA ARG A 43 -24.56 7.61 31.28
C ARG A 43 -23.69 6.37 31.06
N PHE A 44 -22.94 6.33 29.96
CA PHE A 44 -21.97 5.27 29.67
C PHE A 44 -20.64 5.46 30.41
N CYS A 45 -20.53 6.48 31.27
CA CYS A 45 -19.35 6.75 32.11
C CYS A 45 -18.04 6.92 31.31
N THR A 46 -18.14 7.33 30.04
CA THR A 46 -17.01 7.45 29.10
C THR A 46 -15.93 8.47 29.52
N GLY A 47 -16.24 9.38 30.43
CA GLY A 47 -15.25 10.25 31.05
C GLY A 47 -15.84 11.05 32.19
N LYS A 48 -15.03 11.38 33.19
CA LYS A 48 -15.43 12.15 34.37
C LYS A 48 -14.65 13.46 34.39
N TYR A 49 -15.35 14.59 34.45
CA TYR A 49 -14.76 15.92 34.32
C TYR A 49 -15.29 16.87 35.39
N ARG A 50 -14.50 17.88 35.75
CA ARG A 50 -14.92 19.00 36.58
C ARG A 50 -15.57 20.07 35.71
N TYR A 51 -16.83 20.38 35.99
CA TYR A 51 -17.60 21.43 35.33
C TYR A 51 -17.75 22.62 36.26
N LEU A 52 -17.47 23.81 35.75
CA LEU A 52 -17.55 25.07 36.50
C LEU A 52 -18.50 26.03 35.78
N THR A 53 -19.17 26.88 36.54
CA THR A 53 -19.93 28.03 36.06
C THR A 53 -19.04 29.25 35.91
N SER A 54 -19.58 30.35 35.35
CA SER A 54 -18.86 31.62 35.22
C SER A 54 -18.52 32.28 36.57
N GLU A 55 -19.26 31.96 37.63
CA GLU A 55 -19.04 32.49 38.98
C GLU A 55 -17.92 31.75 39.72
N GLU A 56 -17.60 30.53 39.28
CA GLU A 56 -16.60 29.64 39.89
C GLU A 56 -15.22 29.74 39.23
N VAL A 57 -15.04 30.69 38.31
CA VAL A 57 -13.79 30.90 37.58
C VAL A 57 -13.33 32.35 37.66
N ARG A 58 -12.01 32.56 37.65
CA ARG A 58 -11.37 33.87 37.54
C ARG A 58 -10.52 33.94 36.27
N LYS A 59 -10.18 35.16 35.85
CA LYS A 59 -9.19 35.34 34.77
C LYS A 59 -7.88 34.68 35.18
N ALA A 60 -7.32 33.90 34.26
CA ALA A 60 -5.99 33.32 34.40
C ALA A 60 -4.94 34.43 34.29
N THR A 61 -3.87 34.29 35.06
CA THR A 61 -2.69 35.15 34.95
C THR A 61 -1.91 34.81 33.68
N ASN A 62 -1.05 35.73 33.24
CA ASN A 62 -0.17 35.47 32.10
C ASN A 62 0.75 34.27 32.35
N GLU A 63 1.23 34.09 33.59
CA GLU A 63 2.09 32.97 33.98
C GLU A 63 1.37 31.63 33.86
N GLU A 64 0.12 31.54 34.37
CA GLU A 64 -0.73 30.34 34.26
C GLU A 64 -1.01 29.97 32.78
N MET A 65 -1.13 30.96 31.90
CA MET A 65 -1.45 30.76 30.48
C MET A 65 -0.22 30.57 29.58
N THR A 66 0.98 30.96 30.02
CA THR A 66 2.20 30.94 29.20
C THR A 66 2.51 29.54 28.65
N PRO A 67 2.53 28.46 29.47
CA PRO A 67 2.81 27.11 28.96
C PRO A 67 1.81 26.65 27.91
N TYR A 68 0.53 27.01 28.07
CA TYR A 68 -0.51 26.69 27.09
C TYR A 68 -0.29 27.40 25.76
N HIS A 69 0.01 28.70 25.79
CA HIS A 69 0.28 29.46 24.58
C HIS A 69 1.56 28.99 23.86
N GLU A 70 2.60 28.66 24.61
CA GLU A 70 3.83 28.04 24.06
C GLU A 70 3.54 26.71 23.39
N GLU A 71 2.79 25.83 24.04
CA GLU A 71 2.40 24.55 23.47
C GLU A 71 1.52 24.73 22.21
N GLN A 72 0.59 25.69 22.20
CA GLN A 72 -0.19 26.01 21.00
C GLN A 72 0.70 26.54 19.87
N ARG A 73 1.67 27.42 20.17
CA ARG A 73 2.65 27.92 19.18
C ARG A 73 3.49 26.75 18.62
N ARG A 74 3.95 25.84 19.49
CA ARG A 74 4.70 24.63 19.09
C ARG A 74 3.88 23.75 18.16
N LYS A 75 2.61 23.44 18.50
CA LYS A 75 1.71 22.65 17.65
C LYS A 75 1.44 23.33 16.30
N ARG A 76 1.19 24.64 16.28
CA ARG A 76 0.99 25.40 15.04
C ARG A 76 2.24 25.35 14.16
N ARG A 77 3.43 25.58 14.73
CA ARG A 77 4.71 25.50 14.01
C ARG A 77 4.94 24.09 13.45
N SER A 78 4.67 23.05 14.22
CA SER A 78 4.78 21.66 13.79
C SER A 78 3.86 21.34 12.61
N ARG A 79 2.58 21.73 12.69
CA ARG A 79 1.61 21.53 11.59
C ARG A 79 1.99 22.30 10.34
N TYR A 80 2.43 23.55 10.50
CA TYR A 80 2.91 24.35 9.38
C TYR A 80 4.12 23.71 8.70
N LEU A 81 5.10 23.23 9.47
CA LEU A 81 6.28 22.57 8.91
C LEU A 81 5.93 21.26 8.20
N GLN A 82 5.00 20.47 8.78
CA GLN A 82 4.49 19.25 8.16
C GLN A 82 3.78 19.54 6.84
N SER A 83 2.81 20.46 6.84
CA SER A 83 2.07 20.86 5.64
C SER A 83 2.98 21.48 4.57
N LYS A 84 4.03 22.21 4.99
CA LYS A 84 5.04 22.73 4.07
C LYS A 84 5.81 21.59 3.40
N LYS A 85 6.29 20.59 4.16
CA LYS A 85 6.96 19.40 3.62
C LYS A 85 6.06 18.62 2.67
N GLU A 86 4.81 18.36 3.05
CA GLU A 86 3.84 17.65 2.22
C GLU A 86 3.58 18.39 0.90
N ARG A 87 3.47 19.73 0.95
CA ARG A 87 3.30 20.54 -0.26
C ARG A 87 4.54 20.51 -1.15
N GLU A 88 5.74 20.63 -0.57
CA GLU A 88 7.00 20.53 -1.32
C GLU A 88 7.14 19.14 -1.97
N GLN A 89 6.82 18.08 -1.24
CA GLN A 89 6.81 16.71 -1.76
C GLN A 89 5.78 16.54 -2.89
N ALA A 90 4.56 17.04 -2.71
CA ALA A 90 3.51 16.96 -3.74
C ALA A 90 3.89 17.70 -5.03
N ILE A 91 4.52 18.88 -4.92
CA ILE A 91 5.02 19.63 -6.08
C ILE A 91 6.06 18.79 -6.81
N ARG A 92 7.06 18.26 -6.09
CA ARG A 92 8.12 17.48 -6.74
C ARG A 92 7.59 16.17 -7.34
N TYR A 93 6.65 15.47 -6.69
CA TYR A 93 5.97 14.31 -7.29
C TYR A 93 5.23 14.70 -8.57
N GLY A 94 4.55 15.86 -8.57
CA GLY A 94 3.92 16.38 -9.78
C GLY A 94 4.92 16.63 -10.92
N GLU A 95 6.12 17.12 -10.61
CA GLU A 95 7.21 17.29 -11.59
C GLU A 95 7.68 15.93 -12.13
N LEU A 96 7.92 14.94 -11.26
CA LEU A 96 8.33 13.60 -11.68
C LEU A 96 7.28 12.94 -12.58
N LEU A 97 6.01 12.95 -12.18
CA LEU A 97 4.93 12.36 -12.97
C LEU A 97 4.76 13.09 -14.30
N SER A 98 4.95 14.42 -14.32
CA SER A 98 4.95 15.18 -15.58
C SER A 98 6.10 14.77 -16.51
N LEU A 99 7.29 14.46 -15.99
CA LEU A 99 8.39 13.94 -16.79
C LEU A 99 8.07 12.53 -17.34
N CYS A 100 7.50 11.67 -16.49
CA CYS A 100 7.08 10.33 -16.89
C CYS A 100 6.01 10.38 -17.99
N ASP A 101 5.00 11.22 -17.85
CA ASP A 101 3.93 11.39 -18.85
C ASP A 101 4.45 11.97 -20.17
N GLN A 102 5.36 12.94 -20.11
CA GLN A 102 6.00 13.48 -21.32
C GLN A 102 6.79 12.41 -22.05
N GLN A 103 7.60 11.62 -21.34
CA GLN A 103 8.37 10.55 -21.95
C GLN A 103 7.46 9.44 -22.50
N ARG A 104 6.43 9.04 -21.75
CA ARG A 104 5.42 8.07 -22.21
C ARG A 104 4.78 8.48 -23.53
N GLN A 105 4.36 9.74 -23.67
CA GLN A 105 3.75 10.24 -24.92
C GLN A 105 4.72 10.17 -26.11
N LEU A 106 6.01 10.46 -25.87
CA LEU A 106 7.04 10.31 -26.90
C LEU A 106 7.23 8.85 -27.29
N ASP A 107 7.27 7.95 -26.31
CA ASP A 107 7.45 6.51 -26.53
C ASP A 107 6.26 5.88 -27.25
N GLU A 108 5.03 6.23 -26.85
CA GLU A 108 3.79 5.80 -27.50
C GLU A 108 3.79 6.14 -29.00
N GLU A 109 4.23 7.35 -29.38
CA GLU A 109 4.34 7.73 -30.79
C GLU A 109 5.53 7.04 -31.48
N ASN A 110 6.68 6.92 -30.81
CA ASN A 110 7.89 6.28 -31.37
C ASN A 110 7.67 4.80 -31.69
N TYR A 111 6.91 4.10 -30.87
CA TYR A 111 6.66 2.66 -31.01
C TYR A 111 5.28 2.34 -31.56
N ARG A 112 4.55 3.34 -32.04
CA ARG A 112 3.23 3.18 -32.65
C ARG A 112 3.29 2.22 -33.84
N GLY A 113 2.41 1.23 -33.83
CA GLY A 113 2.35 0.22 -34.89
C GLY A 113 3.38 -0.90 -34.75
N THR A 114 4.12 -0.96 -33.65
CA THR A 114 4.86 -2.17 -33.25
C THR A 114 3.86 -3.32 -33.13
N ILE A 115 4.20 -4.46 -33.72
CA ILE A 115 3.34 -5.66 -33.66
C ILE A 115 3.75 -6.43 -32.40
N PRO A 116 2.86 -6.57 -31.40
CA PRO A 116 3.19 -7.28 -30.19
C PRO A 116 3.21 -8.80 -30.44
N THR A 117 4.32 -9.44 -30.09
CA THR A 117 4.50 -10.90 -30.24
C THR A 117 5.05 -11.58 -28.99
N LEU A 118 5.62 -10.83 -28.05
CA LEU A 118 6.32 -11.40 -26.90
C LEU A 118 5.36 -11.83 -25.79
N THR A 119 5.66 -12.96 -25.18
CA THR A 119 5.11 -13.37 -23.89
C THR A 119 6.20 -13.18 -22.85
N VAL A 120 6.00 -12.28 -21.89
CA VAL A 120 7.04 -11.88 -20.95
C VAL A 120 6.60 -12.05 -19.51
N SER A 121 7.56 -12.31 -18.63
CA SER A 121 7.41 -12.09 -17.20
C SER A 121 7.93 -10.71 -16.83
N ILE A 122 7.20 -10.00 -15.98
CA ILE A 122 7.56 -8.68 -15.46
C ILE A 122 7.42 -8.72 -13.95
N ASP A 123 8.41 -8.19 -13.26
CA ASP A 123 8.41 -8.02 -11.81
C ASP A 123 9.15 -6.72 -11.43
N ILE A 124 8.73 -6.10 -10.33
CA ILE A 124 9.36 -4.91 -9.78
C ILE A 124 9.68 -5.05 -8.29
N GLU A 125 10.74 -4.35 -7.88
CA GLU A 125 11.00 -4.07 -6.48
C GLU A 125 10.75 -2.60 -6.17
N THR A 126 10.28 -2.30 -4.95
CA THR A 126 9.83 -0.95 -4.59
C THR A 126 10.28 -0.54 -3.18
N THR A 127 10.13 0.74 -2.85
CA THR A 127 10.40 1.27 -1.50
C THR A 127 9.32 0.90 -0.48
N GLY A 128 8.17 0.39 -0.93
CA GLY A 128 6.99 0.08 -0.12
C GLY A 128 5.82 -0.37 -1.00
N LEU A 129 4.61 -0.40 -0.45
CA LEU A 129 3.47 -1.09 -1.07
C LEU A 129 2.40 -0.18 -1.70
N ASP A 130 2.48 1.15 -1.52
CA ASP A 130 1.50 2.09 -2.03
C ASP A 130 2.06 2.85 -3.23
N PHE A 131 1.60 2.52 -4.44
CA PHE A 131 2.05 3.20 -5.65
C PHE A 131 1.86 4.73 -5.60
N ASN A 132 0.97 5.28 -4.75
CA ASN A 132 0.83 6.73 -4.61
C ASN A 132 1.96 7.40 -3.84
N GLN A 133 2.65 6.64 -2.98
CA GLN A 133 3.65 7.15 -2.03
C GLN A 133 5.04 6.54 -2.25
N ASP A 134 5.11 5.33 -2.78
CA ASP A 134 6.34 4.55 -2.93
C ASP A 134 6.89 4.62 -4.37
N GLU A 135 8.16 4.28 -4.51
CA GLU A 135 8.93 4.39 -5.74
C GLU A 135 9.51 3.03 -6.15
N ILE A 136 9.70 2.86 -7.46
CA ILE A 136 10.33 1.67 -8.03
C ILE A 136 11.84 1.71 -7.77
N LEU A 137 12.41 0.57 -7.36
CA LEU A 137 13.82 0.33 -7.10
C LEU A 137 14.47 -0.61 -8.11
N GLN A 138 13.72 -1.53 -8.70
CA GLN A 138 14.19 -2.42 -9.77
C GLN A 138 13.02 -2.75 -10.70
N VAL A 139 13.31 -2.92 -11.99
CA VAL A 139 12.37 -3.48 -12.97
C VAL A 139 13.08 -4.54 -13.77
N SER A 140 12.48 -5.72 -13.87
CA SER A 140 12.98 -6.80 -14.72
C SER A 140 11.89 -7.28 -15.67
N ILE A 141 12.29 -7.62 -16.91
CA ILE A 141 11.45 -8.21 -17.94
C ILE A 141 12.21 -9.36 -18.58
N LEU A 142 11.60 -10.54 -18.58
CA LEU A 142 12.14 -11.76 -19.17
C LEU A 142 11.19 -12.30 -20.23
N ASP A 143 11.71 -12.61 -21.41
CA ASP A 143 11.00 -13.36 -22.43
C ASP A 143 10.79 -14.79 -21.94
N ILE A 144 9.54 -15.22 -21.83
CA ILE A 144 9.21 -16.55 -21.31
C ILE A 144 9.61 -17.62 -22.30
N ASP A 145 9.40 -17.42 -23.59
CA ASP A 145 9.65 -18.45 -24.61
C ASP A 145 11.14 -18.74 -24.74
N THR A 146 11.96 -17.68 -24.75
CA THR A 146 13.41 -17.79 -24.98
C THR A 146 14.24 -17.84 -23.70
N GLY A 147 13.73 -17.29 -22.59
CA GLY A 147 14.48 -17.07 -21.36
C GLY A 147 15.42 -15.85 -21.40
N GLU A 148 15.35 -15.05 -22.46
CA GLU A 148 16.16 -13.84 -22.62
C GLU A 148 15.74 -12.75 -21.63
N VAL A 149 16.73 -12.08 -21.03
CA VAL A 149 16.50 -10.91 -20.18
C VAL A 149 16.41 -9.68 -21.07
N LEU A 150 15.19 -9.19 -21.30
CA LEU A 150 14.92 -8.02 -22.15
C LEU A 150 15.25 -6.72 -21.42
N LEU A 151 14.98 -6.69 -20.12
CA LEU A 151 15.30 -5.59 -19.22
C LEU A 151 15.65 -6.13 -17.84
N ASP A 152 16.69 -5.58 -17.23
CA ASP A 152 16.97 -5.71 -15.81
C ASP A 152 17.72 -4.45 -15.38
N SER A 153 17.09 -3.61 -14.57
CA SER A 153 17.67 -2.33 -14.18
C SER A 153 17.23 -1.96 -12.78
N TYR A 154 18.20 -1.57 -11.97
CA TYR A 154 17.91 -0.74 -10.81
C TYR A 154 17.35 0.62 -11.25
N VAL A 155 16.58 1.21 -10.36
CA VAL A 155 15.97 2.52 -10.49
C VAL A 155 16.30 3.32 -9.24
N LYS A 156 16.81 4.53 -9.45
CA LYS A 156 17.07 5.45 -8.35
C LYS A 156 15.74 6.08 -7.91
N PRO A 157 15.33 5.92 -6.65
CA PRO A 157 14.16 6.63 -6.13
C PRO A 157 14.47 8.14 -6.13
N TYR A 158 13.49 8.93 -6.52
CA TYR A 158 13.61 10.37 -6.69
C TYR A 158 13.38 11.14 -5.37
N PHE A 159 12.58 10.57 -4.45
CA PHE A 159 12.22 11.19 -3.16
C PHE A 159 12.65 10.41 -1.94
N THR A 160 12.58 9.09 -2.03
CA THR A 160 12.72 8.19 -0.89
C THR A 160 14.20 7.98 -0.60
N GLU A 161 14.62 8.45 0.57
CA GLU A 161 16.03 8.43 0.97
C GLU A 161 16.41 7.14 1.72
N ASP A 162 15.43 6.39 2.23
CA ASP A 162 15.59 5.10 2.95
C ASP A 162 14.26 4.30 2.94
N TRP A 163 14.33 2.97 2.99
CA TRP A 163 13.19 2.03 2.94
C TRP A 163 13.47 0.76 3.78
N PRO A 164 13.58 0.87 5.11
CA PRO A 164 14.05 -0.23 5.94
C PRO A 164 13.11 -1.46 5.96
N GLU A 165 11.80 -1.26 5.81
CA GLU A 165 10.83 -2.35 5.69
C GLU A 165 11.02 -3.11 4.37
N ALA A 166 11.03 -2.41 3.23
CA ALA A 166 11.19 -3.04 1.92
C ALA A 166 12.59 -3.66 1.76
N ARG A 167 13.65 -3.00 2.23
CA ARG A 167 15.03 -3.52 2.16
C ARG A 167 15.22 -4.83 2.94
N ARG A 168 14.43 -5.08 3.99
CA ARG A 168 14.47 -6.37 4.69
C ARG A 168 13.96 -7.52 3.84
N VAL A 169 13.10 -7.21 2.86
CA VAL A 169 12.49 -8.16 1.95
C VAL A 169 13.36 -8.28 0.70
N ASN A 170 13.60 -7.18 -0.01
CA ASN A 170 14.27 -7.20 -1.32
C ASN A 170 15.78 -7.00 -1.31
N HIS A 171 16.34 -6.71 -0.14
CA HIS A 171 17.78 -6.52 0.06
C HIS A 171 18.42 -5.39 -0.77
N ILE A 172 17.62 -4.55 -1.44
CA ILE A 172 18.11 -3.42 -2.24
C ILE A 172 18.54 -2.30 -1.29
N THR A 173 19.81 -1.93 -1.37
CA THR A 173 20.39 -0.84 -0.57
C THR A 173 20.37 0.47 -1.34
N LYS A 174 20.52 1.58 -0.63
CA LYS A 174 20.65 2.91 -1.25
C LYS A 174 21.89 2.99 -2.14
N GLU A 175 22.96 2.33 -1.72
CA GLU A 175 24.23 2.29 -2.43
C GLU A 175 24.10 1.59 -3.79
N MET A 176 23.27 0.53 -3.88
CA MET A 176 23.00 -0.18 -5.14
C MET A 176 22.30 0.70 -6.17
N VAL A 177 21.39 1.57 -5.72
CA VAL A 177 20.56 2.41 -6.62
C VAL A 177 21.07 3.84 -6.78
N CYS A 178 22.10 4.27 -6.04
CA CYS A 178 22.49 5.69 -5.98
C CYS A 178 22.96 6.28 -7.32
N ASN A 179 23.49 5.42 -8.20
CA ASN A 179 23.96 5.76 -9.56
C ASN A 179 23.06 5.16 -10.66
N ALA A 180 21.95 4.53 -10.31
CA ALA A 180 20.97 4.02 -11.26
C ALA A 180 20.23 5.18 -11.96
N PRO A 181 19.64 4.97 -13.15
CA PRO A 181 18.76 5.96 -13.76
C PRO A 181 17.53 6.20 -12.90
N TYR A 182 16.96 7.41 -12.99
CA TYR A 182 15.61 7.64 -12.52
C TYR A 182 14.60 6.96 -13.46
N ILE A 183 13.38 6.71 -12.96
CA ILE A 183 12.37 5.98 -13.73
C ILE A 183 12.05 6.63 -15.09
N TYR A 184 11.94 7.95 -15.16
CA TYR A 184 11.69 8.67 -16.41
C TYR A 184 12.84 8.56 -17.43
N GLU A 185 14.06 8.26 -16.98
CA GLU A 185 15.23 8.02 -17.84
C GLU A 185 15.26 6.56 -18.34
N LEU A 186 14.65 5.63 -17.59
CA LEU A 186 14.51 4.23 -17.96
C LEU A 186 13.34 3.99 -18.93
N LEU A 187 12.31 4.84 -18.88
CA LEU A 187 11.09 4.73 -19.68
C LEU A 187 11.30 4.47 -21.18
N PRO A 188 12.23 5.13 -21.89
CA PRO A 188 12.43 4.84 -23.32
C PRO A 188 12.75 3.36 -23.57
N ARG A 189 13.62 2.77 -22.75
CA ARG A 189 13.99 1.35 -22.86
C ARG A 189 12.85 0.44 -22.41
N LEU A 190 12.19 0.79 -21.30
CA LEU A 190 11.05 0.03 -20.78
C LEU A 190 9.92 -0.04 -21.82
N ASN A 191 9.47 1.11 -22.31
CA ASN A 191 8.37 1.22 -23.27
C ASN A 191 8.72 0.63 -24.65
N GLN A 192 9.99 0.65 -25.06
CA GLN A 192 10.44 -0.08 -26.25
C GLN A 192 10.20 -1.59 -26.12
N VAL A 193 10.46 -2.17 -24.95
CA VAL A 193 10.21 -3.59 -24.69
C VAL A 193 8.71 -3.83 -24.63
N LEU A 194 7.98 -3.03 -23.83
CA LEU A 194 6.53 -3.19 -23.63
C LEU A 194 5.72 -3.07 -24.93
N ALA A 195 6.14 -2.23 -25.88
CA ALA A 195 5.48 -2.12 -27.18
C ALA A 195 5.47 -3.44 -27.98
N GLN A 196 6.41 -4.35 -27.71
CA GLN A 196 6.50 -5.67 -28.35
C GLN A 196 5.75 -6.76 -27.57
N VAL A 197 5.21 -6.44 -26.39
CA VAL A 197 4.58 -7.41 -25.49
C VAL A 197 3.12 -7.64 -25.88
N LYS A 198 2.82 -8.90 -26.16
CA LYS A 198 1.46 -9.40 -26.38
C LYS A 198 0.83 -9.91 -25.09
N THR A 199 1.61 -10.65 -24.30
CA THR A 199 1.14 -11.26 -23.05
C THR A 199 2.11 -10.95 -21.92
N ILE A 200 1.59 -10.44 -20.81
CA ILE A 200 2.31 -10.30 -19.55
C ILE A 200 1.89 -11.45 -18.65
N VAL A 201 2.87 -12.17 -18.11
CA VAL A 201 2.69 -13.16 -17.05
C VAL A 201 3.43 -12.68 -15.81
N GLY A 202 2.70 -12.13 -14.86
CA GLY A 202 3.27 -11.70 -13.59
C GLY A 202 2.63 -12.43 -12.41
N TYR A 203 3.22 -12.27 -11.23
CA TYR A 203 2.73 -12.90 -10.00
C TYR A 203 2.16 -11.83 -9.07
N ASN A 204 0.83 -11.76 -8.95
CA ASN A 204 0.13 -10.63 -8.33
C ASN A 204 0.33 -9.29 -9.08
N PHE A 205 0.60 -9.35 -10.38
CA PHE A 205 0.90 -8.19 -11.22
C PHE A 205 -0.26 -7.18 -11.25
N THR A 206 -1.49 -7.67 -11.35
CA THR A 206 -2.69 -6.81 -11.41
C THR A 206 -2.90 -6.09 -10.08
N GLY A 207 -2.56 -6.76 -8.97
CA GLY A 207 -2.72 -6.26 -7.61
C GLY A 207 -1.58 -5.36 -7.13
N PHE A 208 -0.43 -5.35 -7.81
CA PHE A 208 0.78 -4.68 -7.34
C PHE A 208 1.52 -3.93 -8.46
N ASP A 209 2.27 -4.63 -9.31
CA ASP A 209 3.23 -4.09 -10.28
C ASP A 209 2.57 -3.10 -11.25
N ASN A 210 1.40 -3.47 -11.78
CA ASN A 210 0.68 -2.67 -12.77
C ASN A 210 0.43 -1.25 -12.28
N GLY A 211 0.04 -1.08 -11.01
CA GLY A 211 -0.24 0.24 -10.43
C GLY A 211 1.00 1.15 -10.40
N PHE A 212 2.15 0.57 -10.04
CA PHE A 212 3.43 1.29 -10.06
C PHE A 212 3.87 1.61 -11.49
N LEU A 213 3.90 0.62 -12.38
CA LEU A 213 4.35 0.77 -13.76
C LEU A 213 3.50 1.82 -14.49
N THR A 214 2.17 1.70 -14.47
CA THR A 214 1.27 2.67 -15.10
C THR A 214 1.45 4.07 -14.54
N ARG A 215 1.56 4.21 -13.21
CA ARG A 215 1.76 5.52 -12.58
C ARG A 215 3.04 6.20 -13.06
N TYR A 216 4.11 5.44 -13.22
CA TYR A 216 5.41 5.97 -13.60
C TYR A 216 5.66 5.95 -15.12
N GLY A 217 4.62 5.85 -15.93
CA GLY A 217 4.69 6.10 -17.37
C GLY A 217 4.98 4.87 -18.25
N ALA A 218 4.87 3.66 -17.71
CA ALA A 218 4.87 2.45 -18.53
C ALA A 218 3.64 2.45 -19.46
N SER A 219 3.88 2.20 -20.75
CA SER A 219 2.85 2.13 -21.78
C SER A 219 2.66 0.69 -22.23
N PHE A 220 1.45 0.17 -22.04
CA PHE A 220 1.04 -1.15 -22.49
C PHE A 220 0.18 -1.03 -23.75
N ASN A 221 0.21 -2.03 -24.63
CA ASN A 221 -0.71 -2.06 -25.77
C ASN A 221 -2.14 -2.36 -25.27
N ASP A 222 -3.16 -1.76 -25.91
CA ASP A 222 -4.57 -1.99 -25.54
C ASP A 222 -4.98 -3.47 -25.64
N GLU A 223 -4.31 -4.23 -26.52
CA GLU A 223 -4.53 -5.66 -26.73
C GLU A 223 -3.63 -6.55 -25.87
N THR A 224 -2.79 -5.98 -25.00
CA THR A 224 -1.94 -6.76 -24.10
C THR A 224 -2.81 -7.59 -23.15
N ILE A 225 -2.59 -8.91 -23.16
CA ILE A 225 -3.24 -9.85 -22.27
C ILE A 225 -2.41 -9.93 -20.97
N VAL A 226 -3.06 -9.88 -19.83
CA VAL A 226 -2.43 -10.12 -18.53
C VAL A 226 -2.90 -11.46 -17.99
N GLU A 227 -1.96 -12.38 -17.83
CA GLU A 227 -2.17 -13.67 -17.16
C GLU A 227 -1.53 -13.61 -15.77
N ASP A 228 -2.36 -13.30 -14.77
CA ASP A 228 -1.89 -13.21 -13.39
C ASP A 228 -1.71 -14.62 -12.79
N LEU A 229 -0.46 -15.08 -12.76
CA LEU A 229 -0.10 -16.44 -12.39
C LEU A 229 -0.53 -16.77 -10.96
N SER A 230 -0.62 -15.79 -10.05
CA SER A 230 -1.06 -16.07 -8.68
C SER A 230 -2.51 -16.58 -8.63
N ASN A 231 -3.38 -16.09 -9.52
CA ASN A 231 -4.77 -16.55 -9.60
C ASN A 231 -4.87 -17.94 -10.23
N ILE A 232 -4.12 -18.17 -11.31
CA ILE A 232 -4.03 -19.47 -11.98
C ILE A 232 -3.51 -20.52 -10.98
N PHE A 233 -2.43 -20.19 -10.28
CA PHE A 233 -1.82 -21.10 -9.32
C PHE A 233 -2.70 -21.33 -8.08
N ALA A 234 -3.38 -20.32 -7.55
CA ALA A 234 -4.31 -20.52 -6.44
C ALA A 234 -5.40 -21.55 -6.78
N ALA A 235 -5.94 -21.49 -8.00
CA ALA A 235 -6.90 -22.48 -8.49
C ALA A 235 -6.29 -23.86 -8.70
N ILE A 236 -5.06 -23.97 -9.23
CA ILE A 236 -4.34 -25.25 -9.34
C ILE A 236 -4.08 -25.86 -7.95
N TYR A 237 -3.65 -25.03 -6.99
CA TYR A 237 -3.38 -25.44 -5.62
C TYR A 237 -4.66 -25.92 -4.91
N GLY A 238 -5.81 -25.31 -5.23
CA GLY A 238 -7.13 -25.82 -4.88
C GLY A 238 -7.57 -25.60 -3.43
N GLU A 239 -6.85 -24.78 -2.65
CA GLU A 239 -7.24 -24.46 -1.28
C GLU A 239 -8.33 -23.37 -1.27
N PHE A 240 -9.59 -23.80 -1.19
CA PHE A 240 -10.74 -22.90 -1.20
C PHE A 240 -10.90 -22.12 0.12
N SER A 241 -11.39 -20.89 0.02
CA SER A 241 -11.78 -20.05 1.16
C SER A 241 -13.28 -19.71 1.09
N PRO A 242 -14.14 -20.40 1.85
CA PRO A 242 -15.58 -20.12 1.88
C PRO A 242 -15.89 -18.65 2.22
N LYS A 243 -15.13 -18.06 3.14
CA LYS A 243 -15.24 -16.64 3.52
C LYS A 243 -15.09 -15.68 2.34
N HIS A 244 -14.28 -16.04 1.35
CA HIS A 244 -13.94 -15.19 0.21
C HIS A 244 -14.62 -15.65 -1.09
N GLY A 245 -15.25 -16.83 -1.09
CA GLY A 245 -15.87 -17.42 -2.27
C GLY A 245 -14.88 -17.79 -3.38
N ASP A 246 -13.59 -17.92 -3.06
CA ASP A 246 -12.54 -18.18 -4.04
C ASP A 246 -11.34 -18.92 -3.42
N PHE A 247 -10.36 -19.28 -4.25
CA PHE A 247 -9.12 -19.91 -3.82
C PHE A 247 -8.21 -18.96 -3.05
N LYS A 248 -7.53 -19.50 -2.03
CA LYS A 248 -6.57 -18.74 -1.24
C LYS A 248 -5.33 -18.44 -2.05
N PHE A 249 -4.94 -17.16 -2.08
CA PHE A 249 -3.66 -16.72 -2.61
C PHE A 249 -2.49 -17.50 -1.97
N LYS A 250 -1.52 -17.85 -2.80
CA LYS A 250 -0.22 -18.42 -2.40
C LYS A 250 0.88 -17.52 -2.92
N ASN A 251 1.95 -17.35 -2.16
CA ASN A 251 3.09 -16.55 -2.61
C ASN A 251 3.91 -17.30 -3.67
N LEU A 252 4.78 -16.58 -4.39
CA LEU A 252 5.59 -17.13 -5.46
C LEU A 252 6.51 -18.25 -4.97
N SER A 253 7.10 -18.13 -3.77
CA SER A 253 7.93 -19.20 -3.19
C SER A 253 7.15 -20.51 -3.04
N THR A 254 5.88 -20.45 -2.61
CA THR A 254 5.01 -21.64 -2.52
C THR A 254 4.73 -22.24 -3.90
N CYS A 255 4.53 -21.38 -4.92
CA CYS A 255 4.34 -21.81 -6.31
C CYS A 255 5.60 -22.48 -6.87
N ALA A 256 6.75 -21.83 -6.68
CA ALA A 256 8.08 -22.34 -7.03
C ALA A 256 8.35 -23.70 -6.38
N ASP A 257 8.12 -23.82 -5.08
CA ASP A 257 8.30 -25.07 -4.33
C ASP A 257 7.36 -26.17 -4.84
N TYR A 258 6.08 -25.85 -5.10
CA TYR A 258 5.10 -26.79 -5.61
C TYR A 258 5.49 -27.40 -6.96
N PHE A 259 6.06 -26.58 -7.85
CA PHE A 259 6.52 -27.02 -9.17
C PHE A 259 7.99 -27.49 -9.20
N GLY A 260 8.69 -27.46 -8.06
CA GLY A 260 10.08 -27.88 -7.93
C GLY A 260 11.08 -26.97 -8.63
N TYR A 261 10.83 -25.66 -8.63
CA TYR A 261 11.80 -24.66 -9.11
C TYR A 261 13.02 -24.60 -8.18
N ASP A 262 14.21 -24.65 -8.78
CA ASP A 262 15.48 -24.51 -8.06
C ASP A 262 16.01 -23.08 -8.22
N TRP A 263 16.06 -22.36 -7.11
CA TRP A 263 16.58 -20.99 -7.04
C TRP A 263 18.11 -20.91 -7.26
N GLY A 264 18.84 -22.03 -7.10
CA GLY A 264 20.29 -22.04 -7.24
C GLY A 264 20.98 -21.06 -6.27
N GLU A 265 21.72 -20.10 -6.82
CA GLU A 265 22.36 -19.02 -6.06
C GLU A 265 21.50 -17.73 -5.98
N GLU A 266 20.39 -17.68 -6.71
CA GLU A 266 19.43 -16.58 -6.66
C GLU A 266 18.50 -16.74 -5.43
N THR A 267 17.84 -15.67 -5.03
CA THR A 267 16.86 -15.68 -3.94
C THR A 267 15.62 -14.91 -4.34
N ALA A 268 14.47 -15.30 -3.80
CA ALA A 268 13.23 -14.54 -3.91
C ALA A 268 13.42 -13.09 -3.42
N HIS A 269 12.56 -12.19 -3.90
CA HIS A 269 12.64 -10.75 -3.67
C HIS A 269 13.84 -10.10 -4.36
N ASN A 270 14.06 -10.55 -5.59
CA ASN A 270 14.89 -9.91 -6.59
C ASN A 270 14.11 -10.03 -7.90
N SER A 271 13.80 -8.90 -8.53
CA SER A 271 12.82 -8.92 -9.62
C SER A 271 13.23 -9.79 -10.81
N LEU A 272 14.52 -9.98 -11.06
CA LEU A 272 14.98 -10.88 -12.13
C LEU A 272 14.82 -12.35 -11.73
N ALA A 273 15.18 -12.71 -10.50
CA ALA A 273 15.00 -14.06 -9.97
C ALA A 273 13.50 -14.43 -9.95
N ASP A 274 12.65 -13.49 -9.52
CA ASP A 274 11.20 -13.68 -9.46
C ASP A 274 10.58 -13.76 -10.86
N CYS A 275 11.08 -13.01 -11.85
CA CYS A 275 10.74 -13.20 -13.27
C CYS A 275 11.08 -14.62 -13.76
N ARG A 276 12.26 -15.16 -13.41
CA ARG A 276 12.67 -16.53 -13.81
C ARG A 276 11.78 -17.58 -13.16
N ALA A 277 11.52 -17.46 -11.86
CA ALA A 277 10.62 -18.36 -11.13
C ALA A 277 9.21 -18.31 -11.71
N THR A 278 8.67 -17.11 -11.96
CA THR A 278 7.35 -16.90 -12.57
C THR A 278 7.27 -17.53 -13.95
N ALA A 279 8.26 -17.32 -14.83
CA ALA A 279 8.31 -17.92 -16.15
C ALA A 279 8.35 -19.45 -16.10
N PHE A 280 9.14 -20.03 -15.18
CA PHE A 280 9.18 -21.48 -14.98
C PHE A 280 7.84 -22.03 -14.51
N CYS A 281 7.26 -21.44 -13.46
CA CYS A 281 5.98 -21.86 -12.90
C CYS A 281 4.86 -21.71 -13.93
N TYR A 282 4.87 -20.65 -14.73
CA TYR A 282 3.92 -20.48 -15.82
C TYR A 282 4.02 -21.60 -16.86
N LYS A 283 5.22 -21.94 -17.32
CA LYS A 283 5.40 -23.07 -18.24
C LYS A 283 4.88 -24.38 -17.63
N LYS A 284 5.04 -24.55 -16.33
CA LYS A 284 4.48 -25.69 -15.60
C LYS A 284 2.96 -25.70 -15.59
N THR A 285 2.31 -24.57 -15.37
CA THR A 285 0.84 -24.53 -15.42
C THR A 285 0.28 -24.91 -16.79
N GLN A 286 1.04 -24.75 -17.88
CA GLN A 286 0.63 -25.16 -19.23
C GLN A 286 0.66 -26.68 -19.47
N GLU A 287 1.25 -27.49 -18.59
CA GLU A 287 1.22 -28.95 -18.74
C GLU A 287 -0.21 -29.48 -18.55
N GLU A 288 -0.60 -30.49 -19.35
CA GLU A 288 -1.99 -31.01 -19.43
C GLU A 288 -2.58 -31.34 -18.06
N MET A 289 -1.81 -32.00 -17.20
CA MET A 289 -2.23 -32.35 -15.84
C MET A 289 -2.66 -31.13 -15.01
N TYR A 290 -1.95 -30.00 -15.12
CA TYR A 290 -2.27 -28.80 -14.35
C TYR A 290 -3.38 -27.97 -14.99
N GLN A 291 -3.53 -28.02 -16.31
CA GLN A 291 -4.69 -27.46 -17.01
C GLN A 291 -5.97 -28.21 -16.63
N GLU A 292 -5.94 -29.55 -16.59
CA GLU A 292 -7.07 -30.36 -16.10
C GLU A 292 -7.42 -30.03 -14.65
N LEU A 293 -6.41 -29.94 -13.77
CA LEU A 293 -6.61 -29.61 -12.36
C LEU A 293 -7.19 -28.20 -12.17
N TYR A 294 -6.71 -27.22 -12.94
CA TYR A 294 -7.26 -25.86 -12.95
C TYR A 294 -8.74 -25.87 -13.36
N GLN A 295 -9.08 -26.51 -14.49
CA GLN A 295 -10.46 -26.55 -14.98
C GLN A 295 -11.39 -27.29 -14.01
N GLU A 296 -10.92 -28.40 -13.42
CA GLU A 296 -11.68 -29.15 -12.42
C GLU A 296 -11.97 -28.29 -11.19
N ASN A 297 -10.98 -27.58 -10.66
CA ASN A 297 -11.14 -26.75 -9.48
C ASN A 297 -12.02 -25.53 -9.76
N ILE A 298 -11.85 -24.86 -10.90
CA ILE A 298 -12.74 -23.76 -11.33
C ILE A 298 -14.18 -24.26 -11.47
N HIS A 299 -14.39 -25.41 -12.11
CA HIS A 299 -15.74 -26.00 -12.23
C HIS A 299 -16.35 -26.31 -10.86
N LYS A 300 -15.57 -26.89 -9.94
CA LYS A 300 -16.02 -27.16 -8.57
C LYS A 300 -16.44 -25.88 -7.85
N ARG A 301 -15.67 -24.81 -7.97
CA ARG A 301 -15.99 -23.50 -7.40
C ARG A 301 -17.30 -22.97 -7.99
N ASP A 302 -17.42 -22.92 -9.30
CA ASP A 302 -18.55 -22.30 -9.99
C ASP A 302 -19.86 -23.09 -9.78
N CYS A 303 -19.77 -24.40 -9.52
CA CYS A 303 -20.90 -25.24 -9.14
C CYS A 303 -21.16 -25.31 -7.62
N GLY A 304 -20.40 -24.59 -6.79
CA GLY A 304 -20.61 -24.55 -5.34
C GLY A 304 -20.19 -25.83 -4.59
N PHE A 305 -19.38 -26.70 -5.18
CA PHE A 305 -18.96 -27.96 -4.55
C PHE A 305 -18.08 -27.76 -3.31
N PHE A 306 -17.49 -26.58 -3.14
CA PHE A 306 -16.73 -26.23 -1.94
C PHE A 306 -17.59 -25.57 -0.83
N ASP A 307 -18.88 -25.32 -1.09
CA ASP A 307 -19.77 -24.55 -0.19
C ASP A 307 -20.47 -25.45 0.86
N GLU A 308 -20.51 -26.76 0.64
CA GLU A 308 -21.12 -27.71 1.57
C GLU A 308 -20.05 -28.58 2.27
N SER A 309 -19.81 -28.31 3.56
CA SER A 309 -19.20 -29.19 4.59
C SER A 309 -17.70 -29.14 4.92
N TYR A 310 -16.90 -28.17 4.45
CA TYR A 310 -15.49 -28.04 4.90
C TYR A 310 -15.28 -27.21 6.19
N ASP A 311 -16.34 -26.76 6.85
CA ASP A 311 -16.30 -25.97 8.10
C ASP A 311 -16.47 -26.82 9.37
N ALA A 312 -15.87 -28.01 9.41
CA ALA A 312 -15.76 -28.84 10.62
C ALA A 312 -14.31 -29.07 11.07
N CYS A 313 -13.38 -28.16 10.77
CA CYS A 313 -12.19 -27.96 11.59
C CYS A 313 -11.61 -26.58 11.31
N GLY A 314 -11.81 -25.67 12.26
CA GLY A 314 -11.16 -24.38 12.24
C GLY A 314 -9.65 -24.54 12.34
N ASP A 315 -8.93 -23.63 11.69
CA ASP A 315 -7.78 -23.01 12.32
C ASP A 315 -7.72 -21.53 11.92
N TYR A 316 -8.03 -20.71 12.92
CA TYR A 316 -7.50 -19.36 13.06
C TYR A 316 -6.00 -19.49 13.33
N ASN A 317 -5.19 -18.81 12.53
CA ASN A 317 -3.87 -18.22 12.84
C ASN A 317 -3.35 -17.69 11.49
N GLY A 318 -2.89 -16.46 11.30
CA GLY A 318 -2.50 -15.35 12.16
C GLY A 318 -1.73 -14.41 11.23
#